data_AF-A0A2R5FP98-F1
#
_entry.id   AF-A0A2R5FP98-F1
#
_cell.length_a   1.000
_cell.length_b   1.000
_cell.length_c   1.000
_cell.angle_alpha   90.00
_cell.angle_beta   90.00
_cell.angle_gamma   90.00
#
_symmetry.space_group_name_H-M   'P 1'
#
loop_
_entity.id
_entity.type
_entity.pdbx_description
1 polymer ?
#
loop_
_entity_poly.entity_id
_entity_poly.type
_entity_poly.pdbx_seq_one_letter_code
_entity_poly.pdbx_strand_id
1 'polypeptide(L)'
;MTKRFSSPRLVVSARLTKLAQTAFGVAIAFGVAPWAIALNLWVNPSLAGDPFRNREPHQIGDQTEAAFKAIFQQGNYPAAQRYLEQALSKEPNEPLAYAMSASLAYGNKDWAKLDTYSQKTLETGQKLISSDPLRGNLYTAVGHFLKGAAIITREGTVNGVPQAFSRLRQVYEYLDKAEAISANDPELNLIKGYMDLLLAVNLPFASPDQAIGRLEKNAAPGYLVDRGIALAYRDLKRYPQALEYVNRAIKTTSDNPEIYYLKAQILKQLGQREKSQQMIQEAIANFDKALTKKSQLPGDLVKQIERERSSAVSLKNPG
;
A
#
# COMPACT_ATOMS: atom_id res chain seq x y z
N MET A 1 -37.99 -10.54 -41.18
CA MET A 1 -37.22 -9.50 -40.45
C MET A 1 -36.55 -10.14 -39.24
N THR A 2 -35.21 -10.21 -39.21
CA THR A 2 -34.45 -10.81 -38.10
C THR A 2 -33.85 -9.71 -37.20
N LYS A 3 -34.40 -9.54 -35.99
CA LYS A 3 -33.83 -8.62 -34.98
C LYS A 3 -32.52 -9.22 -34.43
N ARG A 4 -31.38 -8.55 -34.68
CA ARG A 4 -30.10 -8.88 -34.02
C ARG A 4 -30.19 -8.50 -32.53
N PHE A 5 -29.96 -9.46 -31.65
CA PHE A 5 -29.66 -9.16 -30.24
C PHE A 5 -28.23 -8.62 -30.13
N SER A 6 -28.08 -7.36 -29.72
CA SER A 6 -26.79 -6.78 -29.32
C SER A 6 -26.41 -7.30 -27.93
N SER A 7 -25.26 -7.98 -27.83
CA SER A 7 -24.84 -8.62 -26.58
C SER A 7 -24.01 -7.67 -25.69
N PRO A 8 -24.26 -7.60 -24.36
CA PRO A 8 -23.65 -6.61 -23.46
C PRO A 8 -22.19 -6.91 -23.07
N ARG A 9 -21.42 -7.63 -23.89
CA ARG A 9 -20.11 -8.21 -23.53
C ARG A 9 -18.94 -7.21 -23.44
N LEU A 10 -19.09 -5.95 -23.86
CA LEU A 10 -18.01 -4.96 -23.91
C LEU A 10 -17.87 -4.07 -22.67
N VAL A 11 -18.90 -3.94 -21.83
CA VAL A 11 -18.85 -3.04 -20.66
C VAL A 11 -18.14 -3.69 -19.46
N VAL A 12 -18.25 -5.01 -19.33
CA VAL A 12 -17.64 -5.77 -18.21
C VAL A 12 -16.12 -5.87 -18.37
N SER A 13 -15.63 -6.15 -19.59
CA SER A 13 -14.20 -6.21 -19.88
C SER A 13 -13.49 -4.86 -19.66
N ALA A 14 -14.12 -3.74 -20.06
CA ALA A 14 -13.59 -2.40 -19.82
C ALA A 14 -13.53 -1.99 -18.34
N ARG A 15 -14.38 -2.58 -17.49
CA ARG A 15 -14.27 -2.45 -16.02
C ARG A 15 -13.17 -3.34 -15.46
N LEU A 16 -13.04 -4.57 -15.95
CA LEU A 16 -11.97 -5.51 -15.55
C LEU A 16 -10.57 -5.03 -15.92
N THR A 17 -10.36 -4.40 -17.08
CA THR A 17 -9.07 -3.80 -17.44
C THR A 17 -8.72 -2.61 -16.57
N LYS A 18 -9.69 -1.76 -16.20
CA LYS A 18 -9.47 -0.73 -15.18
C LYS A 18 -9.16 -1.34 -13.81
N LEU A 19 -9.89 -2.37 -13.36
CA LEU A 19 -9.57 -3.10 -12.12
C LEU A 19 -8.12 -3.59 -12.11
N ALA A 20 -7.66 -4.22 -13.20
CA ALA A 20 -6.29 -4.72 -13.32
C ALA A 20 -5.22 -3.61 -13.32
N GLN A 21 -5.60 -2.36 -13.60
CA GLN A 21 -4.70 -1.21 -13.56
C GLN A 21 -4.78 -0.45 -12.22
N THR A 22 -5.97 -0.34 -11.61
CA THR A 22 -6.17 0.36 -10.33
C THR A 22 -5.84 -0.52 -9.12
N ALA A 23 -6.21 -1.81 -9.14
CA ALA A 23 -5.95 -2.71 -8.00
C ALA A 23 -4.43 -2.87 -7.77
N PHE A 24 -3.69 -3.22 -8.81
CA PHE A 24 -2.22 -3.34 -8.73
C PHE A 24 -1.52 -1.99 -8.55
N GLY A 25 -2.12 -0.89 -8.98
CA GLY A 25 -1.57 0.47 -8.83
C GLY A 25 -1.68 1.09 -7.44
N VAL A 26 -2.68 0.71 -6.63
CA VAL A 26 -3.06 1.42 -5.40
C VAL A 26 -2.57 0.75 -4.11
N ALA A 27 -2.15 -0.52 -4.17
CA ALA A 27 -1.83 -1.31 -2.96
C ALA A 27 -0.42 -1.11 -2.37
N ILE A 28 0.47 -0.33 -3.00
CA ILE A 28 1.92 -0.65 -2.98
C ILE A 28 2.90 0.46 -2.55
N ALA A 29 2.52 1.74 -2.53
CA ALA A 29 3.45 2.86 -2.25
C ALA A 29 2.77 3.94 -1.39
N PHE A 30 3.18 4.11 -0.11
CA PHE A 30 2.52 5.05 0.81
C PHE A 30 3.33 5.45 2.09
N GLY A 31 3.81 6.72 2.20
CA GLY A 31 4.46 7.26 3.42
C GLY A 31 4.91 8.76 3.41
N VAL A 32 5.70 9.37 4.33
CA VAL A 32 6.66 8.89 5.36
C VAL A 32 7.32 10.17 6.05
N ALA A 33 7.59 10.24 7.39
CA ALA A 33 7.86 11.40 8.32
C ALA A 33 9.24 12.17 8.29
N PRO A 34 9.77 12.90 9.34
CA PRO A 34 10.63 12.37 10.47
C PRO A 34 10.85 13.27 11.76
N TRP A 35 11.90 12.98 12.59
CA TRP A 35 12.71 13.82 13.55
C TRP A 35 12.34 13.99 15.05
N ALA A 36 13.28 14.12 16.02
CA ALA A 36 14.71 13.72 16.12
C ALA A 36 15.29 13.88 17.57
N ILE A 37 16.15 12.95 18.04
CA ILE A 37 17.11 13.12 19.16
C ILE A 37 18.39 12.35 18.84
N ALA A 38 19.56 12.88 19.21
CA ALA A 38 20.84 12.17 19.21
C ALA A 38 21.40 12.07 20.64
N LEU A 39 21.76 10.86 21.08
CA LEU A 39 22.50 10.61 22.32
C LEU A 39 23.48 9.45 22.10
N ASN A 40 24.70 9.59 22.62
CA ASN A 40 25.67 8.49 22.66
C ASN A 40 25.25 7.48 23.73
N LEU A 41 24.86 6.28 23.31
CA LEU A 41 24.75 5.10 24.16
C LEU A 41 25.42 3.92 23.45
N TRP A 42 25.98 2.99 24.22
CA TRP A 42 26.79 1.89 23.69
C TRP A 42 25.96 0.95 22.80
N VAL A 43 26.60 0.45 21.73
CA VAL A 43 25.99 -0.49 20.78
C VAL A 43 25.92 -1.88 21.41
N ASN A 44 24.91 -2.08 22.26
CA ASN A 44 24.28 -3.39 22.33
C ASN A 44 23.67 -3.69 20.94
N PRO A 45 23.74 -4.93 20.42
CA PRO A 45 23.00 -5.30 19.23
C PRO A 45 21.51 -5.25 19.54
N SER A 46 20.86 -4.13 19.20
CA SER A 46 19.40 -4.03 19.24
C SER A 46 18.83 -5.01 18.23
N LEU A 47 18.05 -5.99 18.71
CA LEU A 47 17.18 -6.77 17.84
C LEU A 47 16.30 -5.79 17.06
N ALA A 48 16.30 -5.90 15.72
CA ALA A 48 15.44 -5.08 14.88
C ALA A 48 13.98 -5.19 15.32
N GLY A 49 13.30 -4.05 15.39
CA GLY A 49 11.91 -3.99 15.82
C GLY A 49 10.97 -4.51 14.74
N ASP A 50 10.31 -5.64 15.00
CA ASP A 50 9.09 -6.04 14.26
C ASP A 50 8.09 -4.86 14.29
N PRO A 51 7.77 -4.25 13.14
CA PRO A 51 6.91 -3.06 13.11
C PRO A 51 5.43 -3.39 13.30
N PHE A 52 5.07 -4.68 13.34
CA PHE A 52 3.71 -5.19 13.47
C PHE A 52 3.44 -5.70 14.90
N ARG A 53 4.43 -6.26 15.60
CA ARG A 53 4.26 -6.99 16.88
C ARG A 53 5.00 -6.37 18.07
N ASN A 54 4.23 -5.90 19.05
CA ASN A 54 4.73 -5.45 20.36
C ASN A 54 4.95 -6.60 21.38
N ARG A 55 4.63 -7.84 21.01
CA ARG A 55 4.78 -9.07 21.81
C ARG A 55 5.17 -10.19 20.85
N GLU A 56 6.12 -11.03 21.25
CA GLU A 56 6.66 -12.10 20.40
C GLU A 56 7.06 -11.59 18.99
N PRO A 57 7.90 -10.55 18.90
CA PRO A 57 8.31 -9.97 17.61
C PRO A 57 9.09 -10.99 16.77
N HIS A 58 8.78 -11.08 15.48
CA HIS A 58 9.60 -11.83 14.55
C HIS A 58 10.93 -11.12 14.32
N GLN A 59 12.01 -11.89 14.19
CA GLN A 59 13.30 -11.33 13.79
C GLN A 59 13.25 -10.92 12.31
N ILE A 60 13.22 -9.60 12.08
CA ILE A 60 13.64 -8.99 10.81
C ILE A 60 15.08 -8.47 10.96
N GLY A 61 15.68 -7.94 9.90
CA GLY A 61 16.98 -7.26 9.98
C GLY A 61 16.85 -5.73 10.04
N ASP A 62 17.87 -5.08 10.61
CA ASP A 62 17.90 -3.62 10.83
C ASP A 62 17.69 -2.81 9.54
N GLN A 63 18.21 -3.29 8.40
CA GLN A 63 18.07 -2.60 7.13
C GLN A 63 16.66 -2.78 6.55
N THR A 64 16.03 -3.94 6.75
CA THR A 64 14.62 -4.15 6.45
C THR A 64 13.71 -3.29 7.32
N GLU A 65 14.00 -3.18 8.62
CA GLU A 65 13.26 -2.27 9.52
C GLU A 65 13.44 -0.81 9.10
N ALA A 66 14.68 -0.39 8.82
CA ALA A 66 14.99 0.96 8.35
C ALA A 66 14.33 1.26 7.00
N ALA A 67 14.29 0.30 6.08
CA ALA A 67 13.57 0.39 4.81
C ALA A 67 12.05 0.50 5.03
N PHE A 68 11.46 -0.33 5.87
CA PHE A 68 10.04 -0.27 6.21
C PHE A 68 9.69 1.10 6.83
N LYS A 69 10.48 1.55 7.81
CA LYS A 69 10.36 2.88 8.39
C LYS A 69 10.60 3.97 7.34
N ALA A 70 11.45 3.78 6.32
CA ALA A 70 11.68 4.74 5.23
C ALA A 70 10.71 4.66 4.03
N ILE A 71 9.83 3.65 3.95
CA ILE A 71 8.69 3.59 3.00
C ILE A 71 7.37 3.99 3.67
N PHE A 72 7.17 3.63 4.94
CA PHE A 72 5.88 3.80 5.63
C PHE A 72 5.90 4.87 6.74
N GLN A 73 7.01 5.07 7.47
CA GLN A 73 7.09 5.99 8.64
C GLN A 73 7.92 7.31 8.56
N GLN A 74 9.10 7.48 7.90
CA GLN A 74 10.21 8.48 8.07
C GLN A 74 10.73 9.40 6.88
N GLY A 75 10.13 9.49 5.70
CA GLY A 75 10.40 10.53 4.66
C GLY A 75 10.06 10.15 3.20
N ASN A 76 10.57 9.05 2.61
CA ASN A 76 11.95 8.95 2.13
C ASN A 76 12.22 7.79 1.15
N TYR A 77 11.57 7.74 -0.02
CA TYR A 77 11.84 6.71 -1.04
C TYR A 77 13.34 6.60 -1.43
N PRO A 78 14.12 7.70 -1.52
CA PRO A 78 15.57 7.63 -1.72
C PRO A 78 16.36 6.98 -0.56
N ALA A 79 15.93 7.15 0.69
CA ALA A 79 16.57 6.45 1.82
C ALA A 79 16.13 4.99 1.91
N ALA A 80 14.84 4.71 1.67
CA ALA A 80 14.31 3.35 1.57
C ALA A 80 15.09 2.51 0.56
N GLN A 81 15.36 3.04 -0.64
CA GLN A 81 16.13 2.34 -1.64
C GLN A 81 17.54 1.98 -1.12
N ARG A 82 18.23 2.89 -0.44
CA ARG A 82 19.57 2.65 0.15
C ARG A 82 19.56 1.63 1.30
N TYR A 83 18.47 1.57 2.07
CA TYR A 83 18.30 0.55 3.09
C TYR A 83 17.98 -0.81 2.46
N LEU A 84 17.15 -0.86 1.42
CA LEU A 84 16.87 -2.08 0.66
C LEU A 84 18.12 -2.61 -0.04
N GLU A 85 18.93 -1.77 -0.69
CA GLU A 85 20.21 -2.16 -1.30
C GLU A 85 21.17 -2.81 -0.28
N GLN A 86 21.11 -2.39 0.99
CA GLN A 86 21.84 -3.04 2.08
C GLN A 86 21.14 -4.30 2.61
N ALA A 87 19.82 -4.31 2.76
CA ALA A 87 19.05 -5.49 3.18
C ALA A 87 19.25 -6.66 2.20
N LEU A 88 19.20 -6.40 0.89
CA LEU A 88 19.40 -7.39 -0.17
C LEU A 88 20.80 -8.04 -0.15
N SER A 89 21.78 -7.46 0.57
CA SER A 89 23.14 -8.02 0.73
C SER A 89 23.43 -8.54 2.14
N LYS A 90 22.92 -7.89 3.20
CA LYS A 90 23.14 -8.27 4.61
C LYS A 90 22.08 -9.25 5.15
N GLU A 91 20.87 -9.20 4.60
CA GLU A 91 19.67 -9.90 5.07
C GLU A 91 19.05 -10.80 3.96
N PRO A 92 19.83 -11.60 3.21
CA PRO A 92 19.39 -12.24 1.94
C PRO A 92 18.33 -13.34 2.09
N ASN A 93 17.82 -13.58 3.30
CA ASN A 93 16.70 -14.51 3.57
C ASN A 93 15.41 -13.77 3.97
N GLU A 94 15.43 -12.44 4.07
CA GLU A 94 14.33 -11.63 4.60
C GLU A 94 13.29 -11.30 3.50
N PRO A 95 12.09 -11.92 3.51
CA PRO A 95 11.12 -11.75 2.43
C PRO A 95 10.52 -10.35 2.34
N LEU A 96 10.44 -9.58 3.44
CA LEU A 96 9.92 -8.21 3.45
C LEU A 96 10.83 -7.25 2.67
N ALA A 97 12.15 -7.44 2.72
CA ALA A 97 13.09 -6.68 1.90
C ALA A 97 12.80 -6.88 0.40
N TYR A 98 12.58 -8.12 -0.03
CA TYR A 98 12.22 -8.44 -1.41
C TYR A 98 10.82 -7.91 -1.78
N ALA A 99 9.83 -8.02 -0.88
CA ALA A 99 8.48 -7.52 -1.12
C ALA A 99 8.45 -5.99 -1.30
N MET A 100 9.17 -5.25 -0.44
CA MET A 100 9.35 -3.80 -0.57
C MET A 100 10.13 -3.42 -1.84
N SER A 101 11.17 -4.19 -2.19
CA SER A 101 11.93 -3.96 -3.43
C SER A 101 11.09 -4.20 -4.69
N ALA A 102 10.20 -5.20 -4.68
CA ALA A 102 9.21 -5.44 -5.73
C ALA A 102 8.16 -4.31 -5.82
N SER A 103 7.69 -3.81 -4.67
CA SER A 103 6.81 -2.64 -4.57
C SER A 103 7.42 -1.41 -5.25
N LEU A 104 8.66 -1.06 -4.90
CA LEU A 104 9.36 0.08 -5.51
C LEU A 104 9.64 -0.14 -7.00
N ALA A 105 9.97 -1.37 -7.41
CA ALA A 105 10.16 -1.71 -8.81
C ALA A 105 8.87 -1.52 -9.64
N TYR A 106 7.71 -1.94 -9.12
CA TYR A 106 6.41 -1.69 -9.74
C TYR A 106 6.14 -0.18 -9.89
N GLY A 107 6.31 0.60 -8.82
CA GLY A 107 6.09 2.06 -8.85
C GLY A 107 7.01 2.79 -9.83
N ASN A 108 8.27 2.34 -9.94
CA ASN A 108 9.26 2.85 -10.90
C ASN A 108 9.10 2.28 -12.32
N LYS A 109 8.16 1.36 -12.55
CA LYS A 109 7.92 0.66 -13.84
C LYS A 109 9.12 -0.20 -14.30
N ASP A 110 9.95 -0.63 -13.35
CA ASP A 110 11.06 -1.55 -13.56
C ASP A 110 10.53 -3.00 -13.51
N TRP A 111 9.91 -3.43 -14.61
CA TRP A 111 9.26 -4.74 -14.70
C TRP A 111 10.23 -5.92 -14.53
N ALA A 112 11.52 -5.72 -14.83
CA ALA A 112 12.57 -6.74 -14.65
C ALA A 112 12.91 -6.96 -13.17
N LYS A 113 13.12 -5.87 -12.42
CA LYS A 113 13.28 -5.96 -10.96
C LYS A 113 11.99 -6.41 -10.27
N LEU A 114 10.82 -6.04 -10.79
CA LEU A 114 9.54 -6.53 -10.29
C LEU A 114 9.47 -8.06 -10.34
N ASP A 115 9.68 -8.71 -11.49
CA ASP A 115 9.62 -10.19 -11.58
C ASP A 115 10.71 -10.84 -10.72
N THR A 116 11.92 -10.27 -10.69
CA THR A 116 13.07 -10.75 -9.91
C THR A 116 12.79 -10.72 -8.40
N TYR A 117 12.33 -9.59 -7.86
CA TYR A 117 12.05 -9.45 -6.44
C TYR A 117 10.73 -10.12 -6.04
N SER A 118 9.74 -10.22 -6.93
CA SER A 118 8.54 -11.05 -6.69
C SER A 118 8.90 -12.53 -6.56
N GLN A 119 9.80 -13.02 -7.42
CA GLN A 119 10.34 -14.38 -7.34
C GLN A 119 11.14 -14.59 -6.05
N LYS A 120 12.00 -13.64 -5.66
CA LYS A 120 12.76 -13.75 -4.40
C LYS A 120 11.89 -13.71 -3.15
N THR A 121 10.84 -12.88 -3.13
CA THR A 121 9.83 -12.85 -2.05
C THR A 121 9.18 -14.22 -1.89
N LEU A 122 8.82 -14.85 -3.01
CA LEU A 122 8.23 -16.19 -3.03
C LEU A 122 9.21 -17.26 -2.53
N GLU A 123 10.45 -17.27 -3.01
CA GLU A 123 11.48 -18.24 -2.61
C GLU A 123 11.83 -18.15 -1.12
N THR A 124 11.99 -16.93 -0.60
CA THR A 124 12.30 -16.69 0.82
C THR A 124 11.12 -17.01 1.72
N GLY A 125 9.89 -16.63 1.32
CA GLY A 125 8.66 -17.04 2.01
C GLY A 125 8.52 -18.56 2.10
N GLN A 126 8.69 -19.28 0.98
CA GLN A 126 8.58 -20.74 0.94
C GLN A 126 9.64 -21.45 1.81
N LYS A 127 10.89 -20.95 1.79
CA LYS A 127 11.97 -21.43 2.66
C LYS A 127 11.63 -21.22 4.15
N LEU A 128 11.10 -20.04 4.48
CA LEU A 128 10.78 -19.63 5.84
C LEU A 128 9.69 -20.49 6.51
N ILE A 129 8.78 -21.11 5.74
CA ILE A 129 7.70 -21.99 6.27
C ILE A 129 8.23 -23.06 7.24
N SER A 130 9.44 -23.56 7.03
CA SER A 130 10.06 -24.62 7.85
C SER A 130 10.49 -24.19 9.26
N SER A 131 10.71 -22.90 9.49
CA SER A 131 11.14 -22.34 10.78
C SER A 131 10.13 -21.34 11.38
N ASP A 132 9.38 -20.66 10.53
CA ASP A 132 8.29 -19.75 10.87
C ASP A 132 7.13 -19.99 9.90
N PRO A 133 6.21 -20.92 10.23
CA PRO A 133 5.10 -21.27 9.37
C PRO A 133 4.14 -20.09 9.12
N LEU A 134 3.95 -19.20 10.09
CA LEU A 134 3.03 -18.06 9.97
C LEU A 134 3.55 -17.07 8.92
N ARG A 135 4.78 -16.60 9.13
CA ARG A 135 5.44 -15.62 8.26
C ARG A 135 5.80 -16.22 6.90
N GLY A 136 6.23 -17.48 6.87
CA GLY A 136 6.53 -18.19 5.62
C GLY A 136 5.31 -18.35 4.71
N ASN A 137 4.16 -18.75 5.25
CA ASN A 137 2.92 -18.82 4.47
C ASN A 137 2.49 -17.41 3.99
N LEU A 138 2.53 -16.41 4.88
CA LEU A 138 2.18 -15.02 4.55
C LEU A 138 3.02 -14.46 3.39
N TYR A 139 4.35 -14.59 3.44
CA TYR A 139 5.21 -14.10 2.35
C TYR A 139 5.18 -14.97 1.09
N THR A 140 4.80 -16.25 1.18
CA THR A 140 4.46 -17.07 0.01
C THR A 140 3.23 -16.52 -0.71
N ALA A 141 2.20 -16.10 0.03
CA ALA A 141 1.04 -15.42 -0.54
C ALA A 141 1.41 -14.07 -1.19
N VAL A 142 2.19 -13.23 -0.49
CA VAL A 142 2.66 -11.93 -1.03
C VAL A 142 3.50 -12.13 -2.30
N GLY A 143 4.41 -13.11 -2.32
CA GLY A 143 5.19 -13.47 -3.50
C GLY A 143 4.30 -13.90 -4.69
N HIS A 144 3.26 -14.69 -4.46
CA HIS A 144 2.29 -15.04 -5.50
C HIS A 144 1.48 -13.84 -6.00
N PHE A 145 1.07 -12.91 -5.13
CA PHE A 145 0.38 -11.68 -5.51
C PHE A 145 1.26 -10.78 -6.40
N LEU A 146 2.50 -10.55 -5.99
CA LEU A 146 3.48 -9.75 -6.73
C LEU A 146 3.84 -10.40 -8.08
N LYS A 147 4.01 -11.73 -8.15
CA LYS A 147 4.16 -12.42 -9.45
C LYS A 147 2.91 -12.30 -10.34
N GLY A 148 1.71 -12.24 -9.76
CA GLY A 148 0.48 -11.93 -10.49
C GLY A 148 0.53 -10.54 -11.15
N ALA A 149 1.06 -9.54 -10.44
CA ALA A 149 1.30 -8.20 -10.98
C ALA A 149 2.29 -8.23 -12.15
N ALA A 150 3.46 -8.87 -11.94
CA ALA A 150 4.52 -8.98 -12.95
C ALA A 150 4.02 -9.60 -14.26
N ILE A 151 3.23 -10.69 -14.15
CA ILE A 151 2.63 -11.38 -15.29
C ILE A 151 1.64 -10.48 -16.05
N ILE A 152 0.72 -9.80 -15.37
CA ILE A 152 -0.23 -8.88 -16.02
C ILE A 152 0.49 -7.71 -16.70
N THR A 153 1.52 -7.14 -16.06
CA THR A 153 2.29 -6.03 -16.64
C THR A 153 3.12 -6.42 -17.86
N ARG A 154 3.65 -7.66 -17.90
CA ARG A 154 4.48 -8.16 -19.00
C ARG A 154 3.67 -8.72 -20.17
N GLU A 155 2.61 -9.48 -19.88
CA GLU A 155 1.91 -10.33 -20.86
C GLU A 155 0.51 -9.80 -21.21
N GLY A 156 0.11 -8.69 -20.58
CA GLY A 156 -1.15 -8.00 -20.84
C GLY A 156 -2.39 -8.78 -20.44
N THR A 157 -3.56 -8.19 -20.71
CA THR A 157 -4.85 -8.71 -20.21
C THR A 157 -5.22 -10.07 -20.81
N VAL A 158 -4.84 -10.37 -22.05
CA VAL A 158 -5.27 -11.61 -22.75
C VAL A 158 -4.53 -12.84 -22.20
N ASN A 159 -3.20 -12.76 -22.10
CA ASN A 159 -2.36 -13.92 -21.73
C ASN A 159 -2.05 -13.96 -20.23
N GLY A 160 -1.92 -12.79 -19.58
CA GLY A 160 -1.54 -12.70 -18.17
C GLY A 160 -2.68 -12.94 -17.18
N VAL A 161 -3.94 -12.61 -17.53
CA VAL A 161 -5.07 -12.73 -16.59
C VAL A 161 -5.38 -14.17 -16.16
N PRO A 162 -5.43 -15.19 -17.04
CA PRO A 162 -5.65 -16.58 -16.61
C PRO A 162 -4.57 -17.08 -15.63
N GLN A 163 -3.31 -16.69 -15.87
CA GLN A 163 -2.19 -17.02 -15.00
C GLN A 163 -2.26 -16.29 -13.66
N ALA A 164 -2.61 -15.00 -13.67
CA ALA A 164 -2.80 -14.20 -12.46
C ALA A 164 -3.99 -14.66 -11.62
N PHE A 165 -5.09 -15.15 -12.22
CA PHE A 165 -6.15 -15.85 -11.48
C PHE A 165 -5.64 -17.15 -10.84
N SER A 166 -4.78 -17.90 -11.52
CA SER A 166 -4.15 -19.08 -10.91
C SER A 166 -3.25 -18.71 -9.73
N ARG A 167 -2.50 -17.60 -9.82
CA ARG A 167 -1.73 -17.04 -8.69
C ARG A 167 -2.64 -16.56 -7.56
N LEU A 168 -3.74 -15.88 -7.85
CA LEU A 168 -4.69 -15.38 -6.85
C LEU A 168 -5.29 -16.51 -6.00
N ARG A 169 -5.55 -17.69 -6.58
CA ARG A 169 -5.95 -18.89 -5.80
C ARG A 169 -4.88 -19.30 -4.79
N GLN A 170 -3.60 -19.22 -5.16
CA GLN A 170 -2.49 -19.48 -4.24
C GLN A 170 -2.37 -18.38 -3.17
N VAL A 171 -2.64 -17.10 -3.49
CA VAL A 171 -2.67 -16.02 -2.48
C VAL A 171 -3.65 -16.39 -1.36
N TYR A 172 -4.88 -16.80 -1.69
CA TYR A 172 -5.84 -17.26 -0.68
C TYR A 172 -5.38 -18.52 0.04
N GLU A 173 -4.96 -19.57 -0.68
CA GLU A 173 -4.50 -20.84 -0.07
C GLU A 173 -3.39 -20.64 0.99
N TYR A 174 -2.47 -19.69 0.76
CA TYR A 174 -1.39 -19.39 1.68
C TYR A 174 -1.78 -18.38 2.78
N LEU A 175 -2.72 -17.45 2.53
CA LEU A 175 -3.30 -16.62 3.59
C LEU A 175 -4.15 -17.44 4.57
N ASP A 176 -4.93 -18.40 4.08
CA ASP A 176 -5.77 -19.28 4.89
C ASP A 176 -4.91 -20.18 5.80
N LYS A 177 -3.75 -20.65 5.32
CA LYS A 177 -2.75 -21.35 6.15
C LYS A 177 -2.15 -20.46 7.24
N ALA A 178 -1.86 -19.20 6.94
CA ALA A 178 -1.36 -18.25 7.93
C ALA A 178 -2.44 -17.93 9.00
N GLU A 179 -3.70 -17.74 8.57
CA GLU A 179 -4.84 -17.46 9.44
C GLU A 179 -5.18 -18.65 10.35
N ALA A 180 -5.02 -19.88 9.87
CA ALA A 180 -5.15 -21.10 10.67
C ALA A 180 -4.08 -21.24 11.78
N ILE A 181 -2.94 -20.55 11.66
CA ILE A 181 -1.90 -20.51 12.69
C ILE A 181 -2.16 -19.36 13.68
N SER A 182 -2.48 -18.16 13.19
CA SER A 182 -2.79 -17.00 14.04
C SER A 182 -3.76 -16.03 13.37
N ALA A 183 -5.07 -16.27 13.55
CA ALA A 183 -6.12 -15.47 12.92
C ALA A 183 -6.18 -13.99 13.35
N ASN A 184 -5.55 -13.64 14.48
CA ASN A 184 -5.45 -12.26 14.97
C ASN A 184 -4.03 -11.67 14.80
N ASP A 185 -3.16 -12.30 13.98
CA ASP A 185 -1.83 -11.77 13.71
C ASP A 185 -1.87 -10.39 13.01
N PRO A 186 -1.10 -9.39 13.47
CA PRO A 186 -1.22 -8.02 12.98
C PRO A 186 -0.68 -7.78 11.57
N GLU A 187 0.35 -8.52 11.13
CA GLU A 187 0.94 -8.39 9.80
C GLU A 187 0.03 -9.05 8.75
N LEU A 188 -0.48 -10.25 9.07
CA LEU A 188 -1.50 -10.95 8.31
C LEU A 188 -2.78 -10.12 8.16
N ASN A 189 -3.31 -9.59 9.27
CA ASN A 189 -4.55 -8.80 9.23
C ASN A 189 -4.35 -7.46 8.51
N LEU A 190 -3.15 -6.87 8.54
CA LEU A 190 -2.82 -5.71 7.73
C LEU A 190 -2.86 -6.04 6.22
N ILE A 191 -2.13 -7.07 5.80
CA ILE A 191 -2.01 -7.46 4.38
C ILE A 191 -3.34 -7.99 3.82
N LYS A 192 -3.99 -8.92 4.54
CA LYS A 192 -5.31 -9.46 4.16
C LYS A 192 -6.37 -8.36 4.16
N GLY A 193 -6.36 -7.48 5.17
CA GLY A 193 -7.30 -6.36 5.25
C GLY A 193 -7.15 -5.36 4.11
N TYR A 194 -5.92 -4.96 3.75
CA TYR A 194 -5.66 -4.11 2.59
C TYR A 194 -6.15 -4.76 1.28
N MET A 195 -5.94 -6.07 1.10
CA MET A 195 -6.46 -6.83 -0.04
C MET A 195 -7.99 -6.87 -0.06
N ASP A 196 -8.63 -7.14 1.08
CA ASP A 196 -10.09 -7.17 1.23
C ASP A 196 -10.71 -5.80 0.88
N LEU A 197 -10.12 -4.69 1.34
CA LEU A 197 -10.56 -3.33 1.00
C LEU A 197 -10.42 -3.05 -0.50
N LEU A 198 -9.27 -3.40 -1.09
CA LEU A 198 -8.99 -3.23 -2.51
C LEU A 198 -10.03 -3.94 -3.38
N LEU A 199 -10.45 -5.14 -2.96
CA LEU A 199 -11.49 -5.92 -3.61
C LEU A 199 -12.88 -5.33 -3.35
N ALA A 200 -13.23 -4.98 -2.11
CA ALA A 200 -14.55 -4.45 -1.73
C ALA A 200 -14.89 -3.08 -2.35
N VAL A 201 -13.88 -2.23 -2.60
CA VAL A 201 -14.04 -0.96 -3.32
C VAL A 201 -14.32 -1.19 -4.82
N ASN A 202 -13.92 -2.34 -5.38
CA ASN A 202 -13.98 -2.61 -6.82
C ASN A 202 -14.98 -3.73 -7.23
N LEU A 203 -15.46 -4.55 -6.29
CA LEU A 203 -16.35 -5.69 -6.50
C LEU A 203 -17.57 -5.61 -5.57
N PRO A 204 -18.82 -5.74 -6.09
CA PRO A 204 -20.04 -5.42 -5.35
C PRO A 204 -20.47 -6.48 -4.31
N PHE A 205 -19.60 -7.42 -3.95
CA PHE A 205 -19.93 -8.61 -3.14
C PHE A 205 -19.19 -8.69 -1.80
N ALA A 206 -18.14 -7.91 -1.58
CA ALA A 206 -17.42 -7.86 -0.31
C ALA A 206 -17.87 -6.63 0.50
N SER A 207 -18.08 -6.80 1.81
CA SER A 207 -18.49 -5.70 2.71
C SER A 207 -17.26 -4.88 3.12
N PRO A 208 -17.15 -3.59 2.74
CA PRO A 208 -16.01 -2.78 3.11
C PRO A 208 -15.94 -2.55 4.63
N ASP A 209 -17.07 -2.28 5.28
CA ASP A 209 -17.12 -2.04 6.73
C ASP A 209 -16.68 -3.26 7.57
N GLN A 210 -16.88 -4.50 7.09
CA GLN A 210 -16.33 -5.69 7.74
C GLN A 210 -14.80 -5.79 7.61
N ALA A 211 -14.24 -5.42 6.45
CA ALA A 211 -12.79 -5.39 6.24
C ALA A 211 -12.12 -4.28 7.07
N ILE A 212 -12.77 -3.11 7.16
CA ILE A 212 -12.38 -2.01 8.05
C ILE A 212 -12.38 -2.47 9.52
N GLY A 213 -13.44 -3.13 9.98
CA GLY A 213 -13.54 -3.64 11.36
C GLY A 213 -12.49 -4.71 11.70
N ARG A 214 -12.09 -5.56 10.75
CA ARG A 214 -10.95 -6.49 10.93
C ARG A 214 -9.63 -5.74 11.06
N LEU A 215 -9.39 -4.76 10.19
CA LEU A 215 -8.19 -3.91 10.23
C LEU A 215 -8.07 -3.15 11.56
N GLU A 216 -9.10 -2.45 12.01
CA GLU A 216 -9.06 -1.70 13.29
C GLU A 216 -8.78 -2.59 14.50
N LYS A 217 -9.35 -3.81 14.52
CA LYS A 217 -9.26 -4.69 15.69
C LYS A 217 -7.95 -5.47 15.76
N ASN A 218 -7.49 -6.00 14.63
CA ASN A 218 -6.43 -7.02 14.61
C ASN A 218 -5.12 -6.54 14.01
N ALA A 219 -5.12 -5.54 13.10
CA ALA A 219 -3.92 -5.18 12.34
C ALA A 219 -3.03 -4.15 13.07
N ALA A 220 -1.75 -4.15 12.71
CA ALA A 220 -0.79 -3.12 13.13
C ALA A 220 0.31 -2.95 12.04
N PRO A 221 1.13 -1.88 12.09
CA PRO A 221 1.07 -0.76 13.03
C PRO A 221 -0.14 0.16 12.77
N GLY A 222 -0.69 0.73 13.85
CA GLY A 222 -1.94 1.51 13.80
C GLY A 222 -1.95 2.68 12.80
N TYR A 223 -0.80 3.29 12.50
CA TYR A 223 -0.72 4.37 11.51
C TYR A 223 -0.92 3.91 10.06
N LEU A 224 -0.67 2.63 9.76
CA LEU A 224 -1.03 2.02 8.46
C LEU A 224 -2.49 1.60 8.46
N VAL A 225 -3.02 1.09 9.57
CA VAL A 225 -4.45 0.78 9.74
C VAL A 225 -5.31 2.01 9.52
N ASP A 226 -5.02 3.11 10.23
CA ASP A 226 -5.70 4.40 10.09
C ASP A 226 -5.71 4.86 8.62
N ARG A 227 -4.56 4.73 7.95
CA ARG A 227 -4.38 5.15 6.56
C ARG A 227 -5.13 4.28 5.56
N GLY A 228 -5.08 2.96 5.69
CA GLY A 228 -5.80 2.03 4.82
C GLY A 228 -7.31 2.28 4.85
N ILE A 229 -7.83 2.57 6.05
CA ILE A 229 -9.23 2.89 6.26
C ILE A 229 -9.57 4.29 5.71
N ALA A 230 -8.68 5.29 5.88
CA ALA A 230 -8.84 6.60 5.26
C ALA A 230 -8.89 6.53 3.72
N LEU A 231 -8.05 5.68 3.10
CA LEU A 231 -8.07 5.40 1.66
C LEU A 231 -9.39 4.75 1.23
N ALA A 232 -9.84 3.71 1.94
CA ALA A 232 -11.11 3.06 1.64
C ALA A 232 -12.31 4.02 1.76
N TYR A 233 -12.39 4.82 2.83
CA TYR A 233 -13.46 5.80 2.98
C TYR A 233 -13.38 6.94 1.95
N ARG A 234 -12.19 7.33 1.48
CA ARG A 234 -12.04 8.26 0.34
C ARG A 234 -12.69 7.65 -0.90
N ASP A 235 -12.38 6.40 -1.23
CA ASP A 235 -12.82 5.78 -2.48
C ASP A 235 -14.30 5.35 -2.46
N LEU A 236 -14.83 5.02 -1.27
CA LEU A 236 -16.25 4.87 -0.99
C LEU A 236 -17.02 6.21 -0.91
N LYS A 237 -16.35 7.35 -1.13
CA LYS A 237 -16.91 8.71 -1.06
C LYS A 237 -17.50 9.11 0.29
N ARG A 238 -17.06 8.43 1.35
CA ARG A 238 -17.38 8.64 2.78
C ARG A 238 -16.37 9.63 3.40
N TYR A 239 -16.24 10.79 2.75
CA TYR A 239 -15.16 11.75 3.04
C TYR A 239 -15.06 12.24 4.51
N PRO A 240 -16.15 12.46 5.27
CA PRO A 240 -16.03 12.83 6.69
C PRO A 240 -15.33 11.76 7.53
N GLN A 241 -15.63 10.48 7.27
CA GLN A 241 -14.97 9.34 7.93
C GLN A 241 -13.53 9.20 7.42
N ALA A 242 -13.28 9.40 6.13
CA ALA A 242 -11.91 9.46 5.60
C ALA A 242 -11.07 10.56 6.28
N LEU A 243 -11.68 11.71 6.58
CA LEU A 243 -11.04 12.85 7.23
C LEU A 243 -10.72 12.56 8.71
N GLU A 244 -11.57 11.84 9.43
CA GLU A 244 -11.29 11.36 10.79
C GLU A 244 -10.04 10.47 10.81
N TYR A 245 -10.00 9.45 9.95
CA TYR A 245 -8.92 8.47 9.93
C TYR A 245 -7.59 9.02 9.40
N VAL A 246 -7.61 9.92 8.41
CA VAL A 246 -6.38 10.61 7.98
C VAL A 246 -5.86 11.55 9.08
N ASN A 247 -6.74 12.14 9.88
CA ASN A 247 -6.35 12.92 11.07
C ASN A 247 -5.81 12.03 12.21
N ARG A 248 -6.26 10.77 12.35
CA ARG A 248 -5.66 9.76 13.26
C ARG A 248 -4.22 9.45 12.81
N ALA A 249 -4.02 9.05 11.54
CA ALA A 249 -2.71 8.75 10.96
C ALA A 249 -1.72 9.94 11.01
N ILE A 250 -2.21 11.18 10.92
CA ILE A 250 -1.39 12.41 11.06
C ILE A 250 -0.78 12.54 12.46
N LYS A 251 -1.40 12.03 13.54
CA LYS A 251 -0.85 12.15 14.90
C LYS A 251 0.42 11.32 15.10
N THR A 252 0.55 10.22 14.37
CA THR A 252 1.65 9.25 14.46
C THR A 252 2.63 9.36 13.28
N THR A 253 2.23 10.04 12.20
CA THR A 253 3.08 10.33 11.04
C THR A 253 2.94 11.81 10.59
N SER A 254 3.14 12.74 11.52
CA SER A 254 2.94 14.21 11.41
C SER A 254 3.73 14.95 10.31
N ASP A 255 4.58 14.23 9.61
CA ASP A 255 5.57 14.76 8.67
C ASP A 255 5.55 13.95 7.35
N ASN A 256 4.57 13.04 7.22
CA ASN A 256 4.33 12.17 6.07
C ASN A 256 3.73 12.98 4.91
N PRO A 257 4.47 13.29 3.83
CA PRO A 257 3.94 14.13 2.76
C PRO A 257 2.74 13.46 2.07
N GLU A 258 2.70 12.13 1.98
CA GLU A 258 1.56 11.45 1.35
C GLU A 258 0.31 11.37 2.25
N ILE A 259 0.41 11.48 3.58
CA ILE A 259 -0.76 11.60 4.45
C ILE A 259 -1.38 12.99 4.32
N TYR A 260 -0.55 14.02 4.08
CA TYR A 260 -1.03 15.35 3.73
C TYR A 260 -1.61 15.40 2.32
N TYR A 261 -1.02 14.70 1.36
CA TYR A 261 -1.64 14.50 0.04
C TYR A 261 -2.99 13.79 0.13
N LEU A 262 -3.09 12.70 0.91
CA LEU A 262 -4.37 11.99 1.15
C LEU A 262 -5.41 12.91 1.79
N LYS A 263 -5.04 13.68 2.82
CA LYS A 263 -5.91 14.68 3.44
C LYS A 263 -6.33 15.77 2.44
N ALA A 264 -5.42 16.24 1.59
CA ALA A 264 -5.72 17.21 0.53
C ALA A 264 -6.73 16.66 -0.49
N GLN A 265 -6.60 15.39 -0.90
CA GLN A 265 -7.58 14.73 -1.78
C GLN A 265 -8.96 14.65 -1.13
N ILE A 266 -9.02 14.21 0.13
CA ILE A 266 -10.28 14.09 0.90
C ILE A 266 -10.96 15.47 1.04
N LEU A 267 -10.21 16.49 1.47
CA LEU A 267 -10.71 17.86 1.62
C LEU A 267 -11.15 18.47 0.29
N LYS A 268 -10.41 18.24 -0.80
CA LYS A 268 -10.79 18.72 -2.14
C LYS A 268 -12.11 18.12 -2.61
N GLN A 269 -12.30 16.81 -2.43
CA GLN A 269 -13.52 16.12 -2.84
C GLN A 269 -14.73 16.47 -1.96
N LEU A 270 -14.52 16.67 -0.66
CA LEU A 270 -15.56 17.13 0.26
C LEU A 270 -15.94 18.58 -0.02
N GLY A 271 -14.95 19.48 -0.19
CA GLY A 271 -15.15 20.88 -0.54
C GLY A 271 -15.87 21.07 -1.89
N GLN A 272 -15.61 20.22 -2.89
CA GLN A 272 -16.40 20.18 -4.13
C GLN A 272 -17.87 19.78 -3.88
N ARG A 273 -18.09 18.71 -3.10
CA ARG A 273 -19.42 18.18 -2.80
C ARG A 273 -20.29 19.15 -2.00
N GLU A 274 -19.69 19.87 -1.06
CA GLU A 274 -20.36 20.80 -0.15
C GLU A 274 -20.26 22.27 -0.61
N LYS A 275 -19.56 22.53 -1.73
CA LYS A 275 -19.22 23.87 -2.25
C LYS A 275 -18.44 24.74 -1.25
N SER A 276 -17.74 24.11 -0.29
CA SER A 276 -17.01 24.78 0.77
C SER A 276 -15.65 25.29 0.29
N GLN A 277 -15.56 26.60 0.05
CA GLN A 277 -14.31 27.27 -0.33
C GLN A 277 -13.24 27.22 0.76
N GLN A 278 -13.63 27.11 2.03
CA GLN A 278 -12.69 26.85 3.12
C GLN A 278 -12.00 25.48 2.95
N MET A 279 -12.75 24.42 2.67
CA MET A 279 -12.18 23.09 2.47
C MET A 279 -11.28 23.01 1.22
N ILE A 280 -11.60 23.77 0.15
CA ILE A 280 -10.70 23.91 -1.01
C ILE A 280 -9.40 24.62 -0.61
N GLN A 281 -9.46 25.68 0.20
CA GLN A 281 -8.26 26.37 0.71
C GLN A 281 -7.43 25.47 1.64
N GLU A 282 -8.06 24.70 2.52
CA GLU A 282 -7.37 23.71 3.35
C GLU A 282 -6.75 22.59 2.52
N ALA A 283 -7.44 22.12 1.46
CA ALA A 283 -6.88 21.15 0.52
C ALA A 283 -5.60 21.67 -0.15
N ILE A 284 -5.61 22.92 -0.65
CA ILE A 284 -4.42 23.57 -1.23
C ILE A 284 -3.27 23.60 -0.22
N ALA A 285 -3.52 24.01 1.03
CA ALA A 285 -2.50 24.04 2.08
C ALA A 285 -1.94 22.64 2.44
N ASN A 286 -2.75 21.59 2.36
CA ASN A 286 -2.30 20.21 2.59
C ASN A 286 -1.50 19.66 1.37
N PHE A 287 -1.86 20.04 0.13
CA PHE A 287 -1.00 19.76 -1.04
C PHE A 287 0.35 20.49 -0.93
N ASP A 288 0.36 21.75 -0.46
CA ASP A 288 1.59 22.50 -0.19
C ASP A 288 2.45 21.82 0.88
N LYS A 289 1.87 21.39 2.01
CA LYS A 289 2.61 20.64 3.03
C LYS A 289 3.22 19.35 2.46
N ALA A 290 2.51 18.62 1.59
CA ALA A 290 3.06 17.46 0.88
C ALA A 290 4.27 17.82 0.00
N LEU A 291 4.19 18.90 -0.77
CA LEU A 291 5.24 19.33 -1.70
C LEU A 291 6.50 19.89 -1.02
N THR A 292 6.45 20.29 0.26
CA THR A 292 7.67 20.64 1.03
C THR A 292 8.75 19.55 0.99
N LYS A 293 8.31 18.28 0.88
CA LYS A 293 9.16 17.08 0.90
C LYS A 293 9.21 16.39 -0.46
N LYS A 294 8.97 17.11 -1.56
CA LYS A 294 8.96 16.55 -2.93
C LYS A 294 10.22 15.79 -3.34
N SER A 295 11.39 16.13 -2.77
CA SER A 295 12.66 15.41 -2.98
C SER A 295 12.71 14.02 -2.34
N GLN A 296 11.77 13.69 -1.46
CA GLN A 296 11.64 12.41 -0.79
C GLN A 296 10.66 11.45 -1.49
N LEU A 297 9.93 11.94 -2.51
CA LEU A 297 8.85 11.24 -3.21
C LEU A 297 9.25 10.77 -4.62
N PRO A 298 8.57 9.76 -5.20
CA PRO A 298 8.71 9.39 -6.60
C PRO A 298 8.31 10.55 -7.53
N GLY A 299 9.08 10.81 -8.58
CA GLY A 299 8.88 11.96 -9.45
C GLY A 299 7.52 12.02 -10.17
N ASP A 300 6.90 10.88 -10.47
CA ASP A 300 5.55 10.84 -11.04
C ASP A 300 4.45 11.14 -10.01
N LEU A 301 4.68 10.83 -8.73
CA LEU A 301 3.79 11.22 -7.64
C LEU A 301 3.85 12.73 -7.40
N VAL A 302 5.04 13.34 -7.42
CA VAL A 302 5.19 14.81 -7.35
C VAL A 302 4.39 15.50 -8.46
N LYS A 303 4.53 15.06 -9.72
CA LYS A 303 3.73 15.57 -10.86
C LYS A 303 2.23 15.36 -10.67
N GLN A 304 1.79 14.33 -9.95
CA GLN A 304 0.37 14.13 -9.65
C GLN A 304 -0.12 15.12 -8.58
N ILE A 305 0.62 15.27 -7.49
CA ILE A 305 0.33 16.24 -6.42
C ILE A 305 0.25 17.66 -6.98
N GLU A 306 1.22 18.07 -7.82
CA GLU A 306 1.24 19.41 -8.44
C GLU A 306 0.03 19.65 -9.36
N ARG A 307 -0.39 18.65 -10.15
CA ARG A 307 -1.60 18.74 -10.99
C ARG A 307 -2.88 18.78 -10.16
N GLU A 308 -3.00 17.94 -9.13
CA GLU A 308 -4.19 17.90 -8.28
C GLU A 308 -4.33 19.17 -7.44
N ARG A 309 -3.22 19.75 -6.97
CA ARG A 309 -3.13 21.08 -6.35
C ARG A 309 -3.59 22.18 -7.31
N SER A 310 -3.04 22.20 -8.53
CA SER A 310 -3.39 23.22 -9.54
C SER A 310 -4.89 23.20 -9.84
N SER A 311 -5.46 22.00 -10.00
CA SER A 311 -6.91 21.80 -10.13
C SER A 311 -7.72 22.23 -8.89
N ALA A 312 -7.14 22.24 -7.68
CA ALA A 312 -7.79 22.80 -6.49
C ALA A 312 -7.77 24.34 -6.49
N VAL A 313 -6.66 24.96 -6.93
CA VAL A 313 -6.56 26.42 -7.09
C VAL A 313 -7.61 26.94 -8.08
N SER A 314 -7.81 26.28 -9.22
CA SER A 314 -8.85 26.63 -10.20
C SER A 314 -10.28 26.55 -9.66
N LEU A 315 -10.54 25.74 -8.62
CA LEU A 315 -11.86 25.64 -7.97
C LEU A 315 -12.09 26.73 -6.92
N LYS A 316 -11.02 27.33 -6.41
CA LYS A 316 -11.09 28.50 -5.52
C LYS A 316 -11.39 29.78 -6.31
N ASN A 317 -10.80 29.89 -7.50
CA ASN A 317 -10.93 31.06 -8.37
C ASN A 317 -11.64 30.67 -9.69
N PRO A 318 -12.96 30.35 -9.67
CA PRO A 318 -13.73 30.31 -10.90
C PRO A 318 -13.80 31.73 -11.48
N GLY A 319 -13.39 31.87 -12.74
CA GLY A 319 -13.56 33.10 -13.53
C GLY A 319 -14.92 33.17 -14.19
#